data_AF-A0A521USX2-F1
#
_entry.id   AF-A0A521USX2-F1
#
_cell.length_a   1.000
_cell.length_b   1.000
_cell.length_c   1.000
_cell.angle_alpha   90.00
_cell.angle_beta   90.00
_cell.angle_gamma   90.00
#
_symmetry.space_group_name_H-M   'P 1'
#
loop_
_entity.id
_entity.type
_entity.pdbx_description
1 polymer ?
#
loop_
_entity_poly.entity_id
_entity_poly.type
_entity_poly.pdbx_seq_one_letter_code
_entity_poly.pdbx_strand_id
1 'polypeptide(L)' 'MQVAAREGESFEGLLKRFKSAMMLSGILQDYKRHATYVPPSEKRRRKAERARRRMTKKSRR' A
#
# COMPACT_ATOMS: atom_id res chain seq x y z
N MET A 1 8.47 9.75 -5.31
CA MET A 1 8.77 9.17 -3.99
C MET A 1 10.27 9.05 -3.86
N GLN A 2 10.89 9.77 -2.94
CA GLN A 2 12.34 9.79 -2.78
C GLN A 2 12.67 9.55 -1.30
N VAL A 3 13.58 8.61 -1.04
CA VAL A 3 14.11 8.35 0.31
C VAL A 3 15.62 8.46 0.20
N ALA A 4 16.18 9.54 0.72
CA ALA A 4 17.62 9.75 0.80
C ALA A 4 18.15 9.25 2.16
N ALA A 5 19.41 8.79 2.16
CA ALA A 5 20.14 8.49 3.38
C ALA A 5 20.24 9.75 4.25
N ARG A 6 20.07 9.59 5.57
CA ARG A 6 20.36 10.66 6.54
C ARG A 6 21.81 10.52 6.99
N GLU A 7 22.42 11.64 7.41
CA GLU A 7 23.75 11.61 8.02
C GLU A 7 23.73 10.76 9.30
N GLY A 8 24.67 9.81 9.41
CA GLY A 8 24.78 8.89 10.54
C GLY A 8 23.75 7.75 10.58
N GLU A 9 22.92 7.56 9.56
CA GLU A 9 21.94 6.47 9.52
C GLU A 9 22.57 5.15 9.06
N SER A 10 22.22 4.04 9.74
CA SER A 10 22.59 2.71 9.27
C SER A 10 21.81 2.31 8.02
N PHE A 11 22.41 1.45 7.19
CA PHE A 11 21.76 0.91 5.98
C PHE A 11 20.39 0.27 6.27
N GLU A 12 20.27 -0.46 7.38
CA GLU A 12 19.01 -1.09 7.79
C GLU A 12 17.91 -0.07 8.12
N GLY A 13 18.29 1.06 8.74
CA GLY A 13 17.37 2.17 9.02
C GLY A 13 16.81 2.77 7.74
N LEU A 14 17.69 3.03 6.76
CA LEU A 14 17.30 3.53 5.44
C LEU A 14 16.37 2.54 4.73
N LEU A 15 16.70 1.24 4.73
CA LEU A 15 15.89 0.19 4.10
C LEU A 15 14.50 0.08 4.73
N LYS A 16 14.41 0.22 6.06
CA LYS A 16 13.12 0.22 6.76
C LYS A 16 12.28 1.42 6.34
N ARG A 17 12.85 2.63 6.29
CA ARG A 17 12.13 3.83 5.81
C ARG A 17 11.69 3.69 4.37
N PHE A 18 12.55 3.14 3.52
CA PHE A 18 12.21 2.86 2.12
C PHE A 18 11.03 1.90 2.00
N LYS A 19 11.05 0.76 2.72
CA LYS A 19 9.94 -0.21 2.74
C LYS A 19 8.65 0.42 3.28
N SER A 20 8.72 1.17 4.38
CA SER A 20 7.56 1.87 4.94
C SER A 20 6.97 2.89 3.97
N ALA A 21 7.83 3.65 3.31
CA ALA A 21 7.41 4.57 2.27
C ALA A 21 6.71 3.77 1.15
N MET A 22 7.34 2.71 0.60
CA MET A 22 6.77 1.90 -0.50
C MET A 22 5.39 1.33 -0.17
N MET A 23 5.21 0.92 1.07
CA MET A 23 3.91 0.44 1.58
C MET A 23 2.89 1.58 1.65
N LEU A 24 3.31 2.78 2.07
CA LEU A 24 2.45 3.96 2.14
C LEU A 24 2.03 4.46 0.74
N SER A 25 2.94 4.44 -0.23
CA SER A 25 2.63 4.88 -1.60
C SER A 25 1.64 3.96 -2.30
N GLY A 26 1.52 2.70 -1.87
CA GLY A 26 0.60 1.73 -2.45
C GLY A 26 0.97 1.29 -3.87
N ILE A 27 2.14 1.68 -4.39
CA ILE A 27 2.53 1.48 -5.79
C ILE A 27 2.50 0.01 -6.22
N LEU A 28 2.89 -0.91 -5.33
CA LEU A 28 2.84 -2.35 -5.58
C LEU A 28 1.40 -2.88 -5.64
N GLN A 29 0.49 -2.32 -4.85
CA GLN A 29 -0.92 -2.69 -4.90
C GLN A 29 -1.59 -2.20 -6.19
N ASP A 30 -1.18 -1.03 -6.65
CA ASP A 30 -1.64 -0.42 -7.89
C ASP A 30 -1.13 -1.21 -9.10
N TYR A 31 0.16 -1.52 -9.13
CA TYR A 31 0.75 -2.39 -10.13
C TYR A 31 -0.02 -3.72 -10.24
N LYS A 32 -0.24 -4.42 -9.12
CA LYS A 32 -1.01 -5.68 -9.09
C LYS A 32 -2.45 -5.53 -9.54
N ARG A 33 -3.08 -4.37 -9.32
CA ARG A 33 -4.45 -4.09 -9.77
C ARG A 33 -4.54 -3.88 -11.28
N HIS A 34 -3.49 -3.33 -11.88
CA HIS A 34 -3.41 -3.01 -13.31
C HIS A 34 -2.73 -4.10 -14.15
N ALA A 35 -2.10 -5.09 -13.51
CA ALA A 35 -1.44 -6.20 -14.19
C ALA A 35 -2.40 -7.07 -15.03
N THR A 36 -3.69 -7.10 -14.69
CA THR A 36 -4.70 -7.88 -15.43
C THR A 36 -5.98 -7.07 -15.62
N TYR A 37 -6.70 -7.35 -16.70
CA TYR A 37 -8.04 -6.81 -16.88
C TYR A 37 -8.98 -7.41 -15.84
N VAL A 38 -9.74 -6.54 -15.17
CA VAL A 38 -10.75 -6.92 -14.20
C VAL A 38 -12.07 -6.26 -14.62
N PRO A 39 -13.13 -7.05 -14.85
CA PRO A 39 -14.43 -6.50 -15.22
C PRO A 39 -14.95 -5.44 -14.24
N PRO A 40 -15.75 -4.46 -14.69
CA PRO A 40 -16.27 -3.39 -13.83
C PRO A 40 -17.08 -3.90 -12.62
N SER A 41 -17.80 -5.01 -12.77
CA SER A 41 -18.53 -5.68 -11.67
C SER A 41 -17.59 -6.16 -10.57
N GLU A 42 -16.53 -6.88 -10.93
CA GLU A 42 -15.52 -7.36 -10.00
C GLU A 42 -14.76 -6.20 -9.34
N LYS A 43 -14.41 -5.16 -10.11
CA LYS A 43 -13.74 -3.97 -9.58
C LYS A 43 -14.59 -3.28 -8.51
N ARG A 44 -15.91 -3.15 -8.76
CA ARG A 44 -16.89 -2.62 -7.77
C ARG A 44 -16.98 -3.51 -6.54
N ARG A 45 -17.09 -4.83 -6.71
CA ARG A 45 -17.11 -5.81 -5.61
C ARG A 45 -15.87 -5.70 -4.71
N ARG A 46 -14.68 -5.73 -5.31
CA ARG A 46 -13.40 -5.60 -4.59
C ARG A 46 -13.27 -4.26 -3.87
N LYS A 47 -13.76 -3.15 -4.45
CA LYS A 47 -13.78 -1.83 -3.79
C LYS A 47 -14.68 -1.83 -2.56
N ALA A 48 -15.89 -2.37 -2.66
CA ALA A 48 -16.83 -2.45 -1.55
C ALA A 48 -16.29 -3.33 -0.41
N GLU A 49 -15.70 -4.48 -0.73
CA GLU A 49 -15.10 -5.38 0.25
C GLU A 49 -13.93 -4.73 0.99
N ARG A 50 -13.04 -4.01 0.28
CA ARG A 50 -11.94 -3.24 0.91
C ARG A 50 -12.48 -2.16 1.86
N ALA A 51 -13.54 -1.46 1.48
CA ALA A 51 -14.17 -0.46 2.34
C ALA A 51 -14.76 -1.10 3.60
N ARG A 52 -15.52 -2.20 3.47
CA ARG A 52 -16.06 -2.97 4.61
C ARG A 52 -14.95 -3.42 5.56
N ARG A 53 -13.88 -4.01 5.03
CA ARG A 53 -12.69 -4.42 5.83
C ARG A 53 -12.02 -3.24 6.55
N ARG A 54 -12.01 -2.04 5.96
CA ARG A 54 -11.48 -0.84 6.62
C ARG A 54 -12.38 -0.39 7.77
N MET A 55 -13.70 -0.46 7.59
CA MET A 55 -14.67 -0.09 8.63
C MET A 55 -14.62 -1.05 9.82
N THR A 56 -14.58 -2.37 9.58
CA THR A 56 -14.45 -3.37 10.67
C THR A 56 -13.14 -3.25 11.44
N LYS A 57 -12.04 -2.88 10.77
CA LYS A 57 -10.77 -2.58 11.46
C LYS A 57 -10.85 -1.30 12.30
N LYS A 58 -11.59 -0.29 11.84
CA LYS A 58 -11.77 0.97 12.58
C LYS A 58 -12.64 0.76 13.83
N SER A 59 -13.69 -0.06 13.75
CA SER A 59 -14.58 -0.33 14.88
C SER A 59 -13.98 -1.23 15.97
N ARG A 60 -12.90 -1.96 15.66
CA ARG A 60 -12.17 -2.81 16.61
C ARG A 60 -11.04 -2.08 17.34
N ARG A 61 -10.73 -0.85 16.93
CA ARG A 61 -9.84 0.06 17.65
C ARG A 61 -10.66 0.87 18.63
#